data_AF-A0A1F3ETT0-F1
#
_entry.id   AF-A0A1F3ETT0-F1
#
_cell.length_a   1.000
_cell.length_b   1.000
_cell.length_c   1.000
_cell.angle_alpha   90.00
_cell.angle_beta   90.00
_cell.angle_gamma   90.00
#
_symmetry.space_group_name_H-M   'P 1'
#
loop_
_entity.id
_entity.type
_entity.pdbx_description
1 polymer ?
#
loop_
_entity_poly.entity_id
_entity_poly.type
_entity_poly.pdbx_seq_one_letter_code
_entity_poly.pdbx_strand_id
1 'polypeptide(L)'
;MRWPNGYVCKKCSRTKYWLTQEKIIHCSVCGYETAVTRGTIFHKTRKPLLLWFHIMWWVVAQKTGAIANNLKDFMGFGSYETAWVWLHKLRRAMVRPLIDKLSGEIEVDETFIGGIETGNGSQGRGAETKVLVVVAVECKGKQIGRVRF
;
A
#
# COMPACT_ATOMS: atom_id res chain seq x y z
N MET A 1 6.01 10.98 8.71
CA MET A 1 7.42 11.43 8.78
C MET A 1 8.11 10.67 9.92
N ARG A 2 9.33 10.12 9.75
CA ARG A 2 9.96 9.21 10.74
C ARG A 2 10.45 9.93 12.01
N TRP A 3 10.98 11.13 11.86
CA TRP A 3 11.51 11.97 12.93
C TRP A 3 10.94 13.38 12.78
N PRO A 4 9.70 13.63 13.24
CA PRO A 4 9.07 14.94 13.10
C PRO A 4 9.80 16.02 13.91
N ASN A 5 10.35 15.64 15.08
CA ASN A 5 11.00 16.56 16.02
C ASN A 5 12.53 16.41 16.04
N GLY A 6 13.11 15.89 14.96
CA GLY A 6 14.55 15.63 14.87
C GLY A 6 14.95 14.19 15.18
N TYR A 7 16.20 13.87 14.86
CA TYR A 7 16.74 12.50 14.96
C TYR A 7 16.79 12.00 16.41
N VAL A 8 16.30 10.78 16.61
CA VAL A 8 16.48 10.02 17.86
C VAL A 8 17.00 8.63 17.51
N CYS A 9 18.14 8.25 18.10
CA CYS A 9 18.72 6.93 17.89
C CYS A 9 17.83 5.84 18.46
N LYS A 10 17.56 4.78 17.68
CA LYS A 10 16.74 3.64 18.13
C LYS A 10 17.41 2.75 19.19
N LYS A 11 18.75 2.78 19.30
CA LYS A 11 19.49 1.94 20.25
C LYS A 11 19.70 2.63 21.60
N CYS A 12 20.08 3.91 21.60
CA CYS A 12 20.48 4.63 22.82
C CYS A 12 19.63 5.86 23.14
N SER A 13 18.60 6.16 22.33
CA SER A 13 17.68 7.30 22.51
C SER A 13 18.34 8.68 22.55
N ARG A 14 19.60 8.81 22.11
CA ARG A 14 20.30 10.09 22.00
C ARG A 14 20.02 10.76 20.66
N THR A 15 20.16 12.09 20.65
CA THR A 15 19.88 12.96 19.49
C THR A 15 21.13 13.39 18.74
N LYS A 16 22.34 13.19 19.30
CA LYS A 16 23.60 13.54 18.63
C LYS A 16 23.92 12.54 17.51
N TYR A 17 24.17 13.07 16.32
CA TYR A 17 24.56 12.32 15.13
C TYR A 17 25.45 13.14 14.21
N TRP A 18 26.13 12.47 13.29
CA TRP A 18 26.71 13.08 12.09
C TRP A 18 26.26 12.32 10.85
N LEU A 19 26.44 12.94 9.68
CA LEU A 19 26.18 12.32 8.39
C LEU A 19 27.50 11.84 7.79
N THR A 20 27.51 10.61 7.29
CA THR A 20 28.63 10.11 6.46
C THR A 20 28.57 10.72 5.06
N GLN A 21 29.63 10.55 4.27
CA GLN A 21 29.66 10.98 2.85
C GLN A 21 28.51 10.36 2.04
N GLU A 22 28.11 9.13 2.38
CA GLU A 22 26.98 8.42 1.75
C GLU A 22 25.60 8.83 2.29
N LYS A 23 25.51 9.92 3.06
CA LYS A 23 24.27 10.43 3.69
C LYS A 23 23.61 9.41 4.63
N ILE A 24 24.41 8.56 5.26
CA ILE A 24 23.98 7.67 6.34
C ILE A 24 24.07 8.43 7.66
N ILE A 25 23.06 8.33 8.50
CA ILE A 25 23.07 8.93 9.84
C ILE A 25 23.82 7.97 10.77
N HIS A 26 24.88 8.47 11.38
CA HIS A 26 25.69 7.74 12.35
C HIS A 26 25.51 8.34 13.74
N CYS A 27 25.15 7.52 14.72
CA CYS A 27 24.96 7.96 16.10
C CYS A 27 26.29 8.17 16.81
N SER A 28 26.48 9.36 17.38
CA SER A 28 27.75 9.74 18.03
C SER A 28 28.04 9.03 19.35
N VAL A 29 27.07 8.31 19.90
CA VAL A 29 27.17 7.71 21.24
C VAL A 29 27.34 6.20 21.17
N CYS A 30 26.60 5.52 20.29
CA CYS A 30 26.58 4.05 20.22
C CYS A 30 27.05 3.49 18.88
N GLY A 31 27.47 4.34 17.94
CA GLY A 31 27.94 3.92 16.62
C GLY A 31 26.84 3.38 15.68
N TYR A 32 25.57 3.46 16.08
CA TYR A 32 24.48 2.91 15.27
C TYR A 32 24.26 3.71 13.98
N GLU A 33 24.19 3.00 12.87
CA GLU A 33 23.98 3.57 11.54
C GLU A 33 22.56 3.32 11.01
N THR A 34 21.96 4.38 10.46
CA THR A 34 20.65 4.30 9.82
C THR A 34 20.52 5.28 8.68
N ALA A 35 19.91 4.85 7.58
CA ALA A 35 19.48 5.76 6.52
C ALA A 35 18.15 6.42 6.89
N VAL A 36 17.86 7.59 6.31
CA VAL A 36 16.57 8.30 6.44
C VAL A 36 15.41 7.44 5.89
N THR A 37 15.68 6.64 4.88
CA THR A 37 14.71 5.73 4.23
C THR A 37 14.51 4.42 4.99
N ARG A 38 15.37 4.10 5.97
CA ARG A 38 15.31 2.82 6.68
C ARG A 38 14.02 2.76 7.48
N GLY A 39 13.27 1.67 7.38
CA GLY A 39 12.00 1.48 8.07
C GLY A 39 10.87 2.44 7.64
N THR A 40 10.96 3.03 6.44
CA THR A 40 9.86 3.76 5.80
C THR A 40 9.43 3.05 4.52
N ILE A 41 8.45 3.58 3.80
CA ILE A 41 8.03 3.05 2.48
C ILE A 41 9.19 3.02 1.47
N PHE A 42 10.18 3.88 1.67
CA PHE A 42 11.38 4.00 0.84
C PHE A 42 12.50 3.04 1.25
N HIS A 43 12.26 2.12 2.19
CA HIS A 43 13.26 1.17 2.64
C HIS A 43 13.82 0.35 1.46
N LYS A 44 15.17 0.28 1.37
CA LYS A 44 15.92 -0.47 0.35
C LYS A 44 15.59 -0.02 -1.08
N THR A 45 15.14 1.24 -1.27
CA THR A 45 14.98 1.78 -2.62
C THR A 45 16.35 1.95 -3.29
N ARG A 46 16.45 1.55 -4.55
CA ARG A 46 17.60 1.83 -5.43
C ARG A 46 17.33 3.00 -6.39
N LYS A 47 16.08 3.47 -6.46
CA LYS A 47 15.69 4.61 -7.30
C LYS A 47 15.69 5.91 -6.49
N PRO A 48 15.95 7.07 -7.13
CA PRO A 48 15.89 8.37 -6.49
C PRO A 48 14.55 8.64 -5.80
N LEU A 49 14.58 9.37 -4.68
CA LEU A 49 13.37 9.75 -3.94
C LEU A 49 12.46 10.70 -4.73
N LEU A 50 13.02 11.54 -5.61
CA LEU A 50 12.24 12.39 -6.50
C LEU A 50 11.24 11.55 -7.33
N LEU A 51 11.72 10.41 -7.85
CA LEU A 51 10.91 9.48 -8.64
C LEU A 51 9.76 8.88 -7.82
N TRP A 52 10.02 8.57 -6.55
CA TRP A 52 8.98 8.13 -5.62
C TRP A 52 7.89 9.17 -5.45
N PHE A 53 8.24 10.44 -5.28
CA PHE A 53 7.26 11.51 -5.10
C PHE A 53 6.43 11.75 -6.36
N HIS A 54 7.04 11.69 -7.56
CA HIS A 54 6.29 11.77 -8.81
C HIS A 54 5.25 10.65 -8.95
N ILE A 55 5.62 9.41 -8.59
CA ILE A 55 4.68 8.29 -8.64
C ILE A 55 3.60 8.41 -7.58
N MET A 56 3.95 8.84 -6.36
CA MET A 56 2.96 9.10 -5.32
C MET A 56 1.91 10.10 -5.80
N TRP A 57 2.34 11.21 -6.41
CA TRP A 57 1.43 12.19 -6.99
C TRP A 57 0.55 11.57 -8.08
N TRP A 58 1.14 10.84 -9.03
CA TRP A 58 0.40 10.22 -10.12
C TRP A 58 -0.65 9.21 -9.62
N VAL A 59 -0.29 8.36 -8.66
CA VAL A 59 -1.21 7.36 -8.08
C VAL A 59 -2.36 8.03 -7.33
N VAL A 60 -2.09 9.12 -6.59
CA VAL A 60 -3.12 9.84 -5.83
C VAL A 60 -4.03 10.67 -6.74
N ALA A 61 -3.52 11.17 -7.87
CA ALA A 61 -4.29 11.96 -8.82
C ALA A 61 -5.26 11.12 -9.68
N GLN A 62 -5.09 9.80 -9.73
CA GLN A 62 -5.92 8.89 -10.54
C GLN A 62 -7.28 8.61 -9.86
N LYS A 63 -8.39 8.91 -10.55
CA LYS A 63 -9.75 8.61 -10.05
C LYS A 63 -10.08 7.12 -10.05
N THR A 64 -9.56 6.37 -11.01
CA THR A 64 -9.87 4.94 -11.25
C THR A 64 -8.87 4.00 -10.57
N GLY A 65 -7.97 4.53 -9.73
CA GLY A 65 -6.86 3.78 -9.18
C GLY A 65 -5.75 3.50 -10.21
N ALA A 66 -4.63 2.96 -9.73
CA ALA A 66 -3.45 2.69 -10.54
C ALA A 66 -3.23 1.18 -10.71
N ILE A 67 -2.88 0.74 -11.92
CA ILE A 67 -2.52 -0.64 -12.27
C ILE A 67 -1.01 -0.70 -12.55
N ALA A 68 -0.38 -1.85 -12.23
CA ALA A 68 1.07 -2.02 -12.38
C ALA A 68 1.57 -1.87 -13.83
N ASN A 69 0.78 -2.29 -14.83
CA ASN A 69 1.12 -2.09 -16.25
C ASN A 69 1.16 -0.60 -16.61
N ASN A 70 0.11 0.16 -16.27
CA ASN A 70 0.07 1.60 -16.53
C ASN A 70 1.25 2.32 -15.85
N LEU A 71 1.63 1.90 -14.64
CA LEU A 71 2.77 2.45 -13.94
C LEU A 71 4.11 2.09 -14.61
N LYS A 72 4.26 0.86 -15.11
CA LYS A 72 5.43 0.43 -15.89
C LYS A 72 5.57 1.29 -17.15
N ASP A 73 4.48 1.48 -17.89
CA ASP A 73 4.47 2.22 -19.16
C ASP A 73 4.71 3.71 -18.93
N PHE A 74 4.04 4.31 -17.94
CA PHE A 74 4.20 5.72 -17.59
C PHE A 74 5.63 6.07 -17.16
N MET A 75 6.29 5.19 -16.41
CA MET A 75 7.61 5.46 -15.81
C MET A 75 8.77 4.86 -16.59
N GLY A 76 8.52 4.02 -17.60
CA GLY A 76 9.55 3.30 -18.35
C GLY A 76 10.39 2.37 -17.47
N PHE A 77 9.81 1.78 -16.41
CA PHE A 77 10.57 1.01 -15.42
C PHE A 77 11.26 -0.25 -15.99
N GLY A 78 10.92 -0.66 -17.22
CA GLY A 78 11.43 -1.86 -17.88
C GLY A 78 10.92 -3.17 -17.27
N SER A 79 10.60 -3.20 -15.98
CA SER A 79 10.13 -4.36 -15.22
C SER A 79 8.75 -4.12 -14.61
N TYR A 80 7.83 -5.03 -14.91
CA TYR A 80 6.50 -5.08 -14.31
C TYR A 80 6.56 -5.32 -12.80
N GLU A 81 7.48 -6.19 -12.37
CA GLU A 81 7.69 -6.57 -10.97
C GLU A 81 8.07 -5.35 -10.13
N THR A 82 8.89 -4.47 -10.68
CA THR A 82 9.27 -3.21 -10.01
C THR A 82 8.05 -2.32 -9.80
N ALA A 83 7.24 -2.12 -10.85
CA ALA A 83 6.01 -1.34 -10.78
C ALA A 83 5.02 -1.95 -9.78
N TRP A 84 4.87 -3.29 -9.79
CA TRP A 84 4.00 -4.02 -8.88
C TRP A 84 4.42 -3.86 -7.40
N VAL A 85 5.72 -4.03 -7.09
CA VAL A 85 6.24 -3.85 -5.72
C VAL A 85 6.04 -2.42 -5.23
N TRP A 86 6.25 -1.42 -6.08
CA TRP A 86 6.04 -0.02 -5.72
C TRP A 86 4.56 0.27 -5.44
N LEU A 87 3.68 -0.21 -6.32
CA LEU A 87 2.24 -0.04 -6.18
C LEU A 87 1.74 -0.69 -4.88
N HIS A 88 2.23 -1.87 -4.52
CA HIS A 88 1.91 -2.52 -3.23
C HIS A 88 2.40 -1.72 -2.02
N LYS A 89 3.64 -1.23 -2.05
CA LYS A 89 4.16 -0.37 -0.97
C LYS A 89 3.32 0.89 -0.80
N LEU A 90 2.92 1.53 -1.90
CA LEU A 90 2.10 2.73 -1.89
C LEU A 90 0.68 2.44 -1.41
N ARG A 91 0.04 1.38 -1.89
CA ARG A 91 -1.29 0.96 -1.42
C ARG A 91 -1.27 0.68 0.08
N ARG A 92 -0.30 -0.09 0.58
CA ARG A 92 -0.13 -0.34 2.02
C ARG A 92 0.06 0.94 2.83
N ALA A 93 0.73 1.95 2.27
CA ALA A 93 0.91 3.25 2.92
C ALA A 93 -0.34 4.14 2.87
N MET A 94 -1.17 3.97 1.83
CA MET A 94 -2.44 4.68 1.65
C MET A 94 -3.60 4.01 2.40
N VAL A 95 -3.42 2.78 2.89
CA VAL A 95 -4.37 2.16 3.83
C VAL A 95 -4.44 3.06 5.06
N ARG A 96 -5.61 3.69 5.25
CA ARG A 96 -5.87 4.49 6.44
C ARG A 96 -5.81 3.57 7.67
N PRO A 97 -5.11 3.97 8.76
CA PRO A 97 -5.11 3.21 10.01
C PRO A 97 -6.52 3.05 10.60
N LEU A 98 -7.43 3.98 10.29
CA LEU A 98 -8.86 3.88 10.57
C LEU A 98 -9.58 3.20 9.39
N ILE A 99 -9.29 1.92 9.15
CA ILE A 99 -10.37 1.05 8.66
C ILE A 99 -11.27 0.85 9.89
N ASP A 100 -12.03 1.88 10.25
CA ASP A 100 -13.07 1.70 11.24
C ASP A 100 -14.02 0.63 10.71
N LYS A 101 -14.55 -0.16 11.64
CA LYS A 101 -15.66 -1.06 11.35
C LYS A 101 -16.77 -0.22 10.70
N LEU A 102 -17.49 -0.85 9.77
CA LEU A 102 -18.72 -0.25 9.29
C LEU A 102 -19.66 -0.03 10.50
N SER A 103 -20.43 1.04 10.46
CA SER A 103 -21.26 1.48 11.58
C SER A 103 -22.64 1.92 11.10
N GLY A 104 -23.65 1.72 11.94
CA GLY A 104 -25.05 1.98 11.58
C GLY A 104 -25.68 0.77 10.90
N GLU A 105 -26.57 1.02 9.96
CA GLU A 105 -27.19 -0.01 9.14
C GLU A 105 -26.22 -0.44 8.05
N ILE A 106 -26.00 -1.75 7.92
CA ILE A 106 -25.01 -2.34 7.02
C ILE A 106 -25.72 -3.41 6.21
N GLU A 107 -25.70 -3.28 4.90
CA GLU A 107 -26.11 -4.32 3.98
C GLU A 107 -24.90 -5.16 3.59
N VAL A 108 -25.05 -6.48 3.69
CA VAL A 108 -24.03 -7.44 3.30
C VAL A 108 -24.62 -8.33 2.22
N ASP A 109 -23.92 -8.42 1.10
CA ASP A 109 -24.27 -9.33 0.02
C ASP A 109 -23.06 -10.18 -0.35
N GLU A 110 -23.33 -11.36 -0.89
CA GLU A 110 -22.32 -12.30 -1.31
C GLU A 110 -22.52 -12.71 -2.76
N THR A 111 -21.40 -12.83 -3.49
CA THR A 111 -21.41 -13.30 -4.88
C THR A 111 -20.28 -14.29 -5.11
N PHE A 112 -20.45 -15.17 -6.08
CA PHE A 112 -19.48 -16.19 -6.44
C PHE A 112 -18.85 -15.82 -7.78
N ILE A 113 -17.55 -15.51 -7.78
CA ILE A 113 -16.79 -15.12 -8.97
C ILE A 113 -15.90 -16.29 -9.41
N GLY A 114 -16.05 -16.76 -10.64
CA GLY A 114 -15.19 -17.80 -11.21
C GLY A 114 -15.24 -17.86 -12.74
N GLY A 115 -14.45 -18.77 -13.32
CA GLY A 115 -14.38 -18.99 -14.76
C GLY A 115 -15.58 -19.72 -15.35
N ILE A 116 -15.58 -19.90 -16.68
CA ILE A 116 -16.61 -20.64 -17.40
C ILE A 116 -16.65 -22.09 -16.88
N GLU A 117 -17.84 -22.56 -16.51
CA GLU A 117 -18.07 -23.93 -16.06
C GLU A 117 -18.10 -24.87 -17.26
N THR A 118 -17.08 -25.71 -17.42
CA THR A 118 -17.02 -26.78 -18.43
C THR A 118 -17.04 -28.15 -17.74
N GLY A 119 -18.11 -28.93 -17.92
CA GLY A 119 -18.22 -30.30 -17.42
C GLY A 119 -19.54 -30.60 -16.70
N ASN A 120 -19.67 -31.82 -16.14
CA ASN A 120 -20.85 -32.30 -15.40
C ASN A 120 -20.80 -32.01 -13.88
N GLY A 121 -19.97 -31.04 -13.46
CA GLY A 121 -19.84 -30.64 -12.06
C GLY A 121 -21.03 -29.81 -11.56
N SER A 122 -21.08 -29.56 -10.26
CA SER A 122 -22.06 -28.66 -9.64
C SER A 122 -21.95 -27.25 -10.23
N GLN A 123 -23.07 -26.72 -10.71
CA GLN A 123 -23.16 -25.39 -11.32
C GLN A 123 -23.63 -24.34 -10.31
N GLY A 124 -23.40 -23.06 -10.61
CA GLY A 124 -23.95 -21.95 -9.81
C GLY A 124 -23.19 -21.74 -8.49
N ARG A 125 -23.88 -21.69 -7.35
CA ARG A 125 -23.26 -21.45 -6.02
C ARG A 125 -22.46 -22.64 -5.48
N GLY A 126 -22.70 -23.86 -6.00
CA GLY A 126 -22.03 -25.09 -5.57
C GLY A 126 -20.77 -25.44 -6.38
N ALA A 127 -20.35 -24.58 -7.31
CA ALA A 127 -19.19 -24.83 -8.16
C ALA A 127 -17.87 -24.64 -7.37
N GLU A 128 -17.04 -25.68 -7.29
CA GLU A 128 -15.74 -25.64 -6.58
C GLU A 128 -14.74 -24.64 -7.19
N THR A 129 -14.96 -24.24 -8.44
CA THR A 129 -14.11 -23.31 -9.18
C THR A 129 -14.40 -21.83 -8.90
N LYS A 130 -15.45 -21.52 -8.11
CA LYS A 130 -15.81 -20.14 -7.79
C LYS A 130 -15.24 -19.70 -6.45
N VAL A 131 -14.79 -18.46 -6.42
CA VAL A 131 -14.36 -17.77 -5.22
C VAL A 131 -15.55 -16.99 -4.68
N LEU A 132 -15.90 -17.24 -3.42
CA LEU A 132 -16.86 -16.43 -2.67
C LEU A 132 -16.26 -15.04 -2.44
N VAL A 133 -16.99 -14.01 -2.85
CA VAL A 133 -16.66 -12.61 -2.61
C VAL A 133 -17.82 -12.00 -1.82
N VAL A 134 -17.50 -11.43 -0.68
CA VAL A 134 -18.49 -10.78 0.20
C VAL A 134 -18.27 -9.28 0.14
N VAL A 135 -19.35 -8.51 0.00
CA VAL A 135 -19.32 -7.06 -0.02
C VAL A 135 -20.23 -6.54 1.08
N ALA A 136 -19.71 -5.62 1.90
CA ALA A 136 -20.48 -4.96 2.95
C ALA A 136 -20.51 -3.45 2.73
N VAL A 137 -21.69 -2.85 2.85
CA VAL A 137 -21.94 -1.43 2.54
C VAL A 137 -22.69 -0.77 3.68
N GLU A 138 -22.26 0.44 4.09
CA GLU A 138 -23.04 1.26 5.02
C GLU A 138 -24.22 1.92 4.31
N CYS A 139 -25.40 1.83 4.91
CA CYS A 139 -26.59 2.52 4.46
C CYS A 139 -26.72 3.87 5.20
N LYS A 140 -26.57 4.97 4.45
CA LYS A 140 -26.80 6.34 4.97
C LYS A 140 -28.16 6.83 4.48
N GLY A 141 -29.23 6.25 5.02
CA GLY A 141 -30.59 6.47 4.51
C GLY A 141 -30.70 5.94 3.06
N LYS A 142 -30.95 6.82 2.08
CA LYS A 142 -31.02 6.46 0.66
C LYS A 142 -29.67 6.49 -0.09
N GLN A 143 -28.55 6.73 0.61
CA GLN A 143 -27.22 6.85 0.01
C GLN A 143 -26.29 5.71 0.43
N ILE A 144 -25.41 5.31 -0.49
CA ILE A 144 -24.34 4.35 -0.24
C ILE A 144 -23.20 5.06 0.52
N GLY A 145 -22.86 4.53 1.69
CA GLY A 145 -21.74 4.96 2.53
C GLY A 145 -20.43 4.23 2.20
N ARG A 146 -19.69 3.83 3.25
CA ARG A 146 -18.41 3.12 3.06
C ARG A 146 -18.67 1.68 2.59
N VAL A 147 -17.83 1.20 1.67
CA VAL A 147 -17.88 -0.17 1.13
C VAL A 147 -16.64 -0.95 1.59
N ARG A 148 -16.83 -2.25 1.84
CA ARG A 148 -15.80 -3.23 2.19
C ARG A 148 -15.97 -4.49 1.34
N PHE A 149 -14.86 -5.12 1.00
CA PHE A 149 -14.73 -6.34 0.21
C PHE A 149 -13.77 -7.29 0.92
#